data_AF-A0A7R9HH50-F1
#
_entry.id   AF-A0A7R9HH50-F1
#
_cell.length_a   1.000
_cell.length_b   1.000
_cell.length_c   1.000
_cell.angle_alpha   90.00
_cell.angle_beta   90.00
_cell.angle_gamma   90.00
#
_symmetry.space_group_name_H-M   'P 1'
#
loop_
_entity.id
_entity.type
_entity.pdbx_description
1 polymer ?
#
loop_
_entity_poly.entity_id
_entity_poly.type
_entity_poly.pdbx_seq_one_letter_code
_entity_poly.pdbx_strand_id
1 'polypeptide(L)'
;MFTASQLDSLLKDMSTLNLTKYISEAAAALVEAKLKMNDISNVIKLCNALHRDYADFSTHLLDNWQKVLSIKKDDKSFIQSKLRVDLRFYAEVINSGILTHKEGLPLLGSVLTVLINMDKEEHNNINIILTFCRYCGEDYAGLVSRKIRQLAERYLMTVPRSTLLSKEKQRNVRTLLKDYYTSLCKHLLKV
;
A
#
# COMPACT_ATOMS: atom_id res chain seq x y z
N MET A 1 6.33 18.30 5.20
CA MET A 1 6.39 17.38 4.05
C MET A 1 7.67 16.58 4.18
N PHE A 2 7.58 15.25 4.30
CA PHE A 2 8.77 14.41 4.36
C PHE A 2 9.42 14.31 2.98
N THR A 3 10.74 14.32 2.93
CA THR A 3 11.54 14.17 1.71
C THR A 3 12.73 13.26 1.98
N ALA A 4 13.20 12.55 0.94
CA ALA A 4 14.38 11.69 1.01
C ALA A 4 15.60 12.35 1.69
N SER A 5 15.84 13.64 1.45
CA SER A 5 16.97 14.40 2.00
C SER A 5 16.93 14.58 3.52
N GLN A 6 15.76 14.40 4.16
CA GLN A 6 15.61 14.50 5.60
C GLN A 6 15.85 13.17 6.33
N LEU A 7 15.94 12.06 5.59
CA LEU A 7 16.00 10.73 6.19
C LEU A 7 17.19 10.56 7.12
N ASP A 8 18.40 10.91 6.67
CA ASP A 8 19.62 10.68 7.46
C ASP A 8 19.64 11.53 8.73
N SER A 9 19.13 12.76 8.67
CA SER A 9 18.97 13.61 9.85
C SER A 9 17.99 13.00 10.84
N LEU A 10 16.82 12.54 10.36
CA LEU A 10 15.80 11.95 11.22
C LEU A 10 16.28 10.65 11.88
N LEU A 11 17.00 9.80 11.13
CA LEU A 11 17.60 8.58 11.68
C LEU A 11 18.68 8.88 12.72
N LYS A 12 19.48 9.92 12.49
CA LYS A 12 20.46 10.39 13.47
C LYS A 12 19.77 10.89 14.74
N ASP A 13 18.75 11.73 14.61
CA ASP A 13 18.00 12.26 15.75
C ASP A 13 17.37 11.10 16.56
N MET A 14 16.79 10.11 15.89
CA MET A 14 16.25 8.90 16.53
C MET A 14 17.28 8.11 17.33
N SER A 15 18.51 8.00 16.84
CA SER A 15 19.58 7.30 17.56
C SER A 15 20.01 8.01 18.85
N THR A 16 19.67 9.30 19.00
CA THR A 16 20.07 10.14 20.13
C THR A 16 18.93 10.47 21.09
N LEU A 17 17.67 10.36 20.64
CA LEU A 17 16.48 10.70 21.40
C LEU A 17 15.78 9.45 21.95
N ASN A 18 15.28 9.54 23.19
CA ASN A 18 14.35 8.55 23.72
C ASN A 18 12.91 8.96 23.37
N LEU A 19 12.29 8.24 22.43
CA LEU A 19 10.94 8.49 21.93
C LEU A 19 9.86 7.64 22.61
N THR A 20 10.15 6.92 23.70
CA THR A 20 9.17 6.02 24.35
C THR A 20 7.86 6.74 24.68
N LYS A 21 7.92 8.00 25.09
CA LYS A 21 6.73 8.81 25.42
C LYS A 21 6.05 9.47 24.22
N TYR A 22 6.65 9.40 23.03
CA TYR A 22 6.22 10.10 21.82
C TYR A 22 5.93 9.16 20.64
N ILE A 23 5.96 7.85 20.88
CA ILE A 23 5.86 6.85 19.81
C ILE A 23 4.48 6.86 19.13
N SER A 24 3.44 7.20 19.89
CA SER A 24 2.07 7.31 19.38
C SER A 24 1.90 8.51 18.45
N GLU A 25 2.52 9.63 18.80
CA GLU A 25 2.55 10.88 18.05
C GLU A 25 3.41 10.73 16.79
N ALA A 26 4.55 10.04 16.90
CA ALA A 26 5.39 9.69 15.76
C ALA A 26 4.62 8.82 14.74
N ALA A 27 3.89 7.81 15.21
CA ALA A 27 3.06 6.96 14.36
C ALA A 27 1.95 7.76 13.68
N ALA A 28 1.24 8.64 14.40
CA ALA A 28 0.22 9.51 13.83
C ALA A 28 0.80 10.45 12.76
N ALA A 29 1.93 11.10 13.05
CA ALA A 29 2.61 12.00 12.13
C ALA A 29 3.04 11.31 10.82
N LEU A 30 3.47 10.04 10.89
CA LEU A 30 3.83 9.24 9.72
C LEU A 30 2.62 8.96 8.81
N VAL A 31 1.46 8.66 9.40
CA VAL A 31 0.22 8.37 8.64
C VAL A 31 -0.38 9.65 8.03
N GLU A 32 -0.31 10.76 8.76
CA GLU A 32 -0.82 12.07 8.30
C GLU A 32 0.11 12.75 7.29
N ALA A 33 1.40 12.38 7.27
CA ALA A 33 2.38 12.99 6.40
C ALA A 33 1.94 12.98 4.92
N LYS A 34 2.08 14.13 4.28
CA LYS A 34 1.92 14.26 2.82
C LYS A 34 3.18 13.77 2.12
N LEU A 35 3.16 12.51 1.70
CA LEU A 35 4.28 11.83 1.04
C LEU A 35 4.18 11.90 -0.49
N LYS A 36 5.34 11.84 -1.17
CA LYS A 36 5.38 11.54 -2.61
C LYS A 36 5.64 10.06 -2.82
N MET A 37 5.24 9.57 -3.99
CA MET A 37 5.42 8.18 -4.42
C MET A 37 6.88 7.71 -4.37
N ASN A 38 7.84 8.61 -4.60
CA ASN A 38 9.28 8.29 -4.59
C ASN A 38 9.88 8.28 -3.17
N ASP A 39 9.17 8.84 -2.18
CA ASP A 39 9.65 8.90 -0.80
C ASP A 39 9.26 7.65 0.01
N ILE A 40 8.40 6.77 -0.53
CA ILE A 40 7.87 5.59 0.17
C ILE A 40 8.99 4.69 0.72
N SER A 41 9.98 4.37 -0.10
CA SER A 41 11.10 3.51 0.36
C SER A 41 11.93 4.16 1.47
N ASN A 42 11.99 5.50 1.52
CA ASN A 42 12.72 6.22 2.56
C ASN A 42 11.93 6.31 3.86
N VAL A 43 10.62 6.58 3.80
CA VAL A 43 9.79 6.55 5.02
C VAL A 43 9.71 5.14 5.61
N ILE A 44 9.74 4.08 4.79
CA ILE A 44 9.80 2.70 5.28
C ILE A 44 11.08 2.42 6.07
N LYS A 45 12.23 3.00 5.68
CA LYS A 45 13.47 2.88 6.48
C LYS A 45 13.30 3.53 7.86
N LEU A 46 12.62 4.67 7.92
CA LEU A 46 12.30 5.35 9.18
C LEU A 46 11.34 4.51 10.04
N CYS A 47 10.29 3.94 9.45
CA CYS A 47 9.36 3.06 10.15
C CYS A 47 10.05 1.78 10.67
N ASN A 48 11.00 1.22 9.93
CA ASN A 48 11.77 0.07 10.39
C ASN A 48 12.69 0.40 11.57
N ALA A 49 13.31 1.58 11.58
CA ALA A 49 14.10 2.02 12.72
C ALA A 49 13.23 2.15 13.99
N LEU A 50 12.07 2.81 13.85
CA LEU A 50 11.08 2.92 14.93
C LEU A 50 10.59 1.55 15.42
N HIS A 51 10.25 0.65 14.49
CA HIS A 51 9.74 -0.68 14.83
C HIS A 51 10.77 -1.53 15.57
N ARG A 52 12.05 -1.43 15.18
CA ARG A 52 13.15 -2.15 15.85
C ARG A 52 13.37 -1.65 17.27
N ASP A 53 13.29 -0.34 17.48
CA ASP A 53 13.70 0.29 18.73
C ASP A 53 12.52 0.43 19.73
N TYR A 54 11.26 0.38 19.25
CA TYR A 54 10.06 0.57 20.07
C TYR A 54 8.99 -0.50 19.75
N ALA A 55 8.77 -1.43 20.69
CA ALA A 55 7.86 -2.57 20.52
C ALA A 55 6.40 -2.17 20.21
N ASP A 56 5.91 -1.08 20.81
CA ASP A 56 4.53 -0.62 20.66
C ASP A 56 4.27 0.16 19.36
N PHE A 57 5.32 0.42 18.57
CA PHE A 57 5.22 1.25 17.37
C PHE A 57 4.23 0.68 16.33
N SER A 58 4.31 -0.62 16.05
CA SER A 58 3.45 -1.26 15.03
C SER A 58 1.97 -1.19 15.42
N THR A 59 1.65 -1.36 16.71
CA THR A 59 0.30 -1.21 17.26
C THR A 59 -0.24 0.20 17.02
N HIS A 60 0.52 1.23 17.43
CA HIS A 60 0.10 2.62 17.22
C HIS A 60 0.01 2.99 15.74
N LEU A 61 0.88 2.43 14.89
CA LEU A 61 0.83 2.64 13.45
C LEU A 61 -0.44 2.05 12.85
N LEU A 62 -0.80 0.82 13.23
CA LEU A 62 -2.03 0.16 12.78
C LEU A 62 -3.29 0.92 13.21
N ASP A 63 -3.36 1.36 14.47
CA ASP A 63 -4.49 2.13 14.98
C ASP A 63 -4.73 3.41 14.17
N ASN A 64 -3.66 4.11 13.81
CA ASN A 64 -3.76 5.32 12.98
C ASN A 64 -4.13 4.99 11.52
N TRP A 65 -3.62 3.89 10.97
CA TRP A 65 -4.03 3.43 9.64
C TRP A 65 -5.51 3.05 9.58
N GLN A 66 -6.03 2.38 10.60
CA GLN A 66 -7.46 2.03 10.66
C GLN A 66 -8.35 3.27 10.60
N LYS A 67 -7.97 4.37 11.25
CA LYS A 67 -8.73 5.63 11.20
C LYS A 67 -8.78 6.23 9.80
N VAL A 68 -7.68 6.16 9.05
CA VAL A 68 -7.56 6.78 7.71
C VAL A 68 -8.08 5.87 6.58
N LEU A 69 -7.93 4.55 6.72
CA LEU A 69 -8.24 3.58 5.68
C LEU A 69 -9.58 2.86 5.88
N SER A 70 -10.30 3.09 6.98
CA SER A 70 -11.68 2.56 7.15
C SER A 70 -12.69 3.35 6.34
N ILE A 71 -12.58 3.26 5.01
CA ILE A 71 -13.45 3.92 4.05
C ILE A 71 -14.81 3.23 4.03
N LYS A 72 -15.88 4.00 4.18
CA LYS A 72 -17.26 3.50 4.05
C LYS A 72 -17.70 3.58 2.59
N LYS A 73 -18.62 2.71 2.17
CA LYS A 73 -19.09 2.62 0.78
C LYS A 73 -19.68 3.93 0.23
N ASP A 74 -20.25 4.77 1.09
CA ASP A 74 -20.86 6.05 0.71
C ASP A 74 -19.93 7.25 0.96
N ASP A 75 -18.73 7.00 1.47
CA ASP A 75 -17.78 8.04 1.80
C ASP A 75 -16.94 8.44 0.59
N LYS A 76 -17.36 9.51 -0.08
CA LYS A 76 -16.61 10.14 -1.18
C LYS A 76 -15.66 11.25 -0.70
N SER A 77 -15.47 11.41 0.61
CA SER A 77 -14.72 12.55 1.19
C SER A 77 -13.20 12.36 1.21
N PHE A 78 -12.69 11.15 0.94
CA PHE A 78 -11.26 10.91 0.96
C PHE A 78 -10.54 11.56 -0.23
N ILE A 79 -9.35 12.09 0.04
CA ILE A 79 -8.51 12.70 -0.98
C ILE A 79 -7.83 11.60 -1.81
N GLN A 80 -8.34 11.35 -3.02
CA GLN A 80 -7.85 10.27 -3.90
C GLN A 80 -6.32 10.29 -4.13
N SER A 81 -5.74 11.49 -4.27
CA SER A 81 -4.31 11.65 -4.51
C SER A 81 -3.46 11.24 -3.30
N LYS A 82 -3.96 11.45 -2.07
CA LYS A 82 -3.35 10.97 -0.83
C LYS A 82 -3.58 9.46 -0.67
N LEU A 83 -4.82 8.99 -0.81
CA LEU A 83 -5.15 7.57 -0.66
C LEU A 83 -4.32 6.67 -1.59
N ARG A 84 -4.05 7.14 -2.81
CA ARG A 84 -3.17 6.43 -3.76
C ARG A 84 -1.76 6.19 -3.20
N VAL A 85 -1.20 7.17 -2.49
CA VAL A 85 0.14 7.07 -1.89
C VAL A 85 0.07 6.27 -0.59
N ASP A 86 -0.93 6.52 0.24
CA ASP A 86 -1.19 5.82 1.50
C ASP A 86 -1.38 4.32 1.28
N LEU A 87 -2.13 3.91 0.26
CA LEU A 87 -2.36 2.51 -0.04
C LEU A 87 -1.06 1.78 -0.44
N ARG A 88 -0.17 2.44 -1.18
CA ARG A 88 1.16 1.91 -1.46
C ARG A 88 2.00 1.84 -0.18
N PHE A 89 2.00 2.91 0.61
CA PHE A 89 2.77 2.96 1.85
C PHE A 89 2.34 1.84 2.81
N TYR A 90 1.03 1.68 3.02
CA TYR A 90 0.48 0.63 3.87
C TYR A 90 0.83 -0.79 3.37
N ALA A 91 0.80 -1.02 2.06
CA ALA A 91 1.25 -2.29 1.49
C ALA A 91 2.75 -2.54 1.75
N GLU A 92 3.60 -1.52 1.68
CA GLU A 92 5.04 -1.65 1.99
C GLU A 92 5.31 -1.88 3.49
N VAL A 93 4.47 -1.32 4.37
CA VAL A 93 4.53 -1.59 5.83
C VAL A 93 4.28 -3.08 6.10
N ILE A 94 3.35 -3.71 5.38
CA ILE A 94 3.10 -5.16 5.48
C ILE A 94 4.26 -5.94 4.83
N ASN A 95 4.71 -5.55 3.64
CA ASN A 95 5.80 -6.22 2.92
C ASN A 95 7.10 -6.25 3.74
N SER A 96 7.39 -5.18 4.48
CA SER A 96 8.57 -5.05 5.33
C SER A 96 8.45 -5.80 6.67
N GLY A 97 7.27 -6.37 6.98
CA GLY A 97 7.04 -7.13 8.20
C GLY A 97 6.78 -6.27 9.45
N ILE A 98 6.68 -4.94 9.32
CA ILE A 98 6.31 -4.04 10.41
C ILE A 98 4.90 -4.37 10.93
N LEU A 99 4.00 -4.73 10.00
CA LEU A 99 2.72 -5.35 10.33
C LEU A 99 2.72 -6.78 9.82
N THR A 100 2.30 -7.72 10.65
CA THR A 100 2.17 -9.11 10.22
C THR A 100 1.05 -9.25 9.20
N HIS A 101 1.06 -10.34 8.43
CA HIS A 101 -0.04 -10.66 7.52
C HIS A 101 -1.40 -10.80 8.22
N LYS A 102 -1.42 -11.21 9.50
CA LYS A 102 -2.65 -11.37 10.28
C LYS A 102 -3.26 -10.01 10.63
N GLU A 103 -2.42 -9.03 10.93
CA GLU A 103 -2.84 -7.68 11.33
C GLU A 103 -3.14 -6.80 10.11
N GLY A 104 -2.25 -6.81 9.11
CA GLY A 104 -2.27 -5.83 8.04
C GLY A 104 -3.23 -6.15 6.89
N LEU A 105 -3.31 -7.43 6.49
CA LEU A 105 -4.08 -7.84 5.29
C LEU A 105 -5.59 -7.60 5.40
N PRO A 106 -6.27 -7.78 6.56
CA PRO A 106 -7.70 -7.52 6.66
C PRO A 106 -8.07 -6.09 6.26
N LEU A 107 -7.33 -5.08 6.73
CA LEU A 107 -7.58 -3.68 6.38
C LEU A 107 -7.30 -3.42 4.90
N LEU A 108 -6.19 -3.93 4.36
CA LEU A 108 -5.86 -3.77 2.94
C LEU A 108 -6.94 -4.38 2.03
N GLY A 109 -7.39 -5.60 2.35
CA GLY A 109 -8.45 -6.29 1.62
C GLY A 109 -9.78 -5.54 1.69
N SER A 110 -10.13 -5.00 2.86
CA SER A 110 -11.33 -4.17 3.06
C SER A 110 -11.30 -2.93 2.16
N VAL A 111 -10.20 -2.16 2.17
CA VAL A 111 -10.03 -0.95 1.34
C VAL A 111 -10.19 -1.26 -0.14
N LEU A 112 -9.48 -2.28 -0.65
CA LEU A 112 -9.58 -2.67 -2.05
C LEU A 112 -11.01 -3.08 -2.43
N THR A 113 -11.66 -3.85 -1.56
CA THR A 113 -13.04 -4.29 -1.77
C THR A 113 -14.01 -3.12 -1.79
N VAL A 114 -13.85 -2.14 -0.90
CA VAL A 114 -14.69 -0.93 -0.87
C VAL A 114 -14.49 -0.12 -2.14
N LEU A 115 -13.25 0.22 -2.50
CA LEU A 115 -12.94 1.03 -3.69
C LEU A 115 -13.49 0.40 -4.97
N ILE A 116 -13.38 -0.93 -5.10
CA ILE A 116 -13.88 -1.67 -6.27
C ILE A 116 -15.41 -1.70 -6.30
N ASN A 117 -16.06 -1.78 -5.14
CA ASN A 117 -17.52 -1.76 -5.07
C ASN A 117 -18.14 -0.36 -5.26
N MET A 118 -17.39 0.70 -4.96
CA MET A 118 -17.80 2.09 -5.21
C MET A 118 -17.80 2.43 -6.72
N ASP A 119 -16.96 1.74 -7.48
CA ASP A 119 -16.69 2.01 -8.89
C ASP A 119 -17.40 1.01 -9.82
N LYS A 120 -18.73 1.06 -9.86
CA LYS A 120 -19.53 0.24 -10.80
C LYS A 120 -19.86 0.94 -12.11
N GLU A 121 -19.87 2.27 -12.10
CA GLU A 121 -20.30 3.10 -13.23
C GLU A 121 -19.18 4.04 -13.67
N GLU A 122 -18.86 5.08 -12.92
CA GLU A 122 -17.90 6.13 -13.33
C GLU A 122 -16.41 5.78 -13.15
N HIS A 123 -16.10 4.73 -12.40
CA HIS A 123 -14.72 4.25 -12.15
C HIS A 123 -13.74 5.33 -11.67
N ASN A 124 -14.19 6.21 -10.77
CA ASN A 124 -13.42 7.36 -10.26
C ASN A 124 -12.12 6.95 -9.53
N ASN A 125 -12.05 5.74 -8.98
CA ASN A 125 -10.91 5.23 -8.24
C ASN A 125 -9.88 4.48 -9.10
N ILE A 126 -10.04 4.46 -10.44
CA ILE A 126 -9.14 3.74 -11.37
C ILE A 126 -7.67 4.06 -11.15
N ASN A 127 -7.33 5.32 -10.89
CA ASN A 127 -5.94 5.74 -10.66
C ASN A 127 -5.34 5.14 -9.39
N ILE A 128 -6.14 4.91 -8.36
CA ILE A 128 -5.72 4.25 -7.12
C ILE A 128 -5.48 2.77 -7.40
N ILE A 129 -6.44 2.10 -8.04
CA ILE A 129 -6.34 0.67 -8.36
C ILE A 129 -5.17 0.37 -9.31
N LEU A 130 -4.97 1.17 -10.36
CA LEU A 130 -3.84 1.02 -11.28
C LEU A 130 -2.49 1.20 -10.59
N THR A 131 -2.42 2.14 -9.64
CA THR A 131 -1.19 2.37 -8.87
C THR A 131 -0.90 1.19 -7.95
N PHE A 132 -1.93 0.67 -7.27
CA PHE A 132 -1.80 -0.55 -6.48
C PHE A 132 -1.33 -1.73 -7.34
N CYS A 133 -1.94 -1.95 -8.51
CA CYS A 133 -1.50 -2.98 -9.46
C CYS A 133 -0.04 -2.81 -9.91
N ARG A 134 0.40 -1.56 -10.13
CA ARG A 134 1.76 -1.27 -10.59
C ARG A 134 2.82 -1.57 -9.54
N TYR A 135 2.60 -1.13 -8.30
CA TYR A 135 3.62 -1.20 -7.25
C TYR A 135 3.47 -2.43 -6.35
N CYS A 136 2.24 -2.89 -6.12
CA CYS A 136 1.93 -3.96 -5.17
C CYS A 136 1.36 -5.21 -5.87
N GLY A 137 1.04 -5.13 -7.17
CA GLY A 137 0.32 -6.19 -7.88
C GLY A 137 1.07 -7.51 -7.97
N GLU A 138 2.41 -7.48 -8.03
CA GLU A 138 3.22 -8.70 -8.04
C GLU A 138 3.07 -9.45 -6.70
N ASP A 139 3.30 -8.77 -5.58
CA ASP A 139 3.24 -9.37 -4.25
C ASP A 139 1.85 -9.84 -3.87
N TYR A 140 0.86 -8.98 -4.07
CA TYR A 140 -0.48 -9.18 -3.53
C TYR A 140 -1.41 -9.94 -4.47
N ALA A 141 -1.18 -9.89 -5.77
CA ALA A 141 -2.04 -10.54 -6.76
C ALA A 141 -1.27 -11.45 -7.73
N GLY A 142 0.06 -11.58 -7.59
CA GLY A 142 0.89 -12.36 -8.51
C GLY A 142 0.86 -11.83 -9.95
N LEU A 143 0.64 -10.54 -10.14
CA LEU A 143 0.56 -9.91 -11.45
C LEU A 143 1.94 -9.86 -12.11
N VAL A 144 1.97 -10.09 -13.42
CA VAL A 144 3.12 -9.78 -14.26
C VAL A 144 2.62 -9.06 -15.49
N SER A 145 3.17 -7.86 -15.71
CA SER A 145 2.77 -7.03 -16.84
C SER A 145 3.01 -7.75 -18.17
N ARG A 146 2.21 -7.44 -19.18
CA ARG A 146 2.38 -7.99 -20.53
C ARG A 146 3.79 -7.69 -21.07
N LYS A 147 4.29 -6.47 -20.85
CA LYS A 147 5.64 -6.04 -21.27
C LYS A 147 6.72 -6.95 -20.67
N ILE A 148 6.66 -7.23 -19.36
CA ILE A 148 7.63 -8.12 -18.70
C ILE A 148 7.55 -9.53 -19.25
N ARG A 149 6.33 -10.08 -19.45
CA ARG A 149 6.15 -11.42 -20.04
C ARG A 149 6.77 -11.53 -21.44
N GLN A 150 6.50 -10.57 -22.30
CA GLN A 150 7.03 -10.54 -23.67
C GLN A 150 8.56 -10.42 -23.70
N LEU A 151 9.14 -9.61 -22.80
CA LEU A 151 10.60 -9.50 -22.68
C LEU A 151 11.21 -10.80 -22.16
N ALA A 152 10.60 -11.41 -21.16
CA ALA A 152 11.04 -12.70 -20.60
C ALA A 152 11.03 -13.80 -21.66
N GLU A 153 9.95 -13.90 -22.45
CA GLU A 153 9.86 -14.83 -23.59
C GLU A 153 10.94 -14.52 -24.65
N ARG A 154 11.10 -13.25 -25.04
CA ARG A 154 12.06 -12.82 -26.06
C ARG A 154 13.51 -13.12 -25.68
N TYR A 155 13.87 -12.94 -24.42
CA TYR A 155 15.23 -13.12 -23.92
C TYR A 155 15.43 -14.46 -23.18
N LEU A 156 14.44 -15.37 -23.22
CA LEU A 156 14.47 -16.68 -22.54
C LEU A 156 14.81 -16.58 -21.04
N MET A 157 14.28 -15.55 -20.38
CA MET A 157 14.51 -15.29 -18.96
C MET A 157 13.32 -15.74 -18.12
N THR A 158 13.60 -16.28 -16.93
CA THR A 158 12.57 -16.53 -15.93
C THR A 158 12.25 -15.26 -15.15
N VAL A 159 10.98 -14.85 -15.11
CA VAL A 159 10.55 -13.70 -14.30
C VAL A 159 10.56 -14.11 -12.82
N PRO A 160 11.28 -13.38 -11.95
CA PRO A 160 11.18 -13.57 -10.50
C PRO A 160 9.73 -13.50 -10.05
N ARG A 161 9.39 -14.27 -9.01
CA ARG A 161 8.02 -14.33 -8.49
C ARG A 161 8.07 -14.05 -7.00
N SER A 162 7.28 -13.06 -6.57
CA SER A 162 7.08 -12.83 -5.15
C SER A 162 6.53 -14.07 -4.43
N THR A 163 7.16 -14.39 -3.31
CA THR A 163 6.74 -15.43 -2.35
C THR A 163 6.12 -14.84 -1.09
N LEU A 164 5.83 -13.53 -1.07
CA LEU A 164 5.29 -12.83 0.09
C LEU A 164 3.97 -13.46 0.56
N LEU A 165 3.04 -13.68 -0.37
CA LEU A 165 1.75 -14.29 -0.08
C LEU A 165 1.61 -15.67 -0.74
N SER A 166 0.80 -16.54 -0.13
CA SER A 166 0.44 -17.80 -0.76
C SER A 166 -0.29 -17.56 -2.08
N LYS A 167 -0.16 -18.52 -3.01
CA LYS A 167 -0.85 -18.47 -4.32
C LYS A 167 -2.37 -18.32 -4.16
N GLU A 168 -2.94 -18.90 -3.11
CA GLU A 168 -4.36 -18.78 -2.77
C GLU A 168 -4.74 -17.35 -2.38
N LYS A 169 -3.99 -16.71 -1.47
CA LYS A 169 -4.22 -15.31 -1.09
C LYS A 169 -4.05 -14.38 -2.28
N GLN A 170 -3.02 -14.62 -3.11
CA GLN A 170 -2.81 -13.87 -4.36
C GLN A 170 -3.96 -14.03 -5.34
N ARG A 171 -4.55 -15.23 -5.43
CA ARG A 171 -5.71 -15.49 -6.29
C ARG A 171 -6.91 -14.66 -5.89
N ASN A 172 -7.17 -14.49 -4.59
CA ASN A 172 -8.31 -13.71 -4.11
C ASN A 172 -8.22 -12.24 -4.54
N VAL A 173 -7.07 -11.60 -4.32
CA VAL A 173 -6.83 -10.21 -4.76
C VAL A 173 -6.90 -10.11 -6.29
N ARG A 174 -6.34 -11.08 -7.01
CA ARG A 174 -6.39 -11.11 -8.48
C ARG A 174 -7.81 -11.20 -9.01
N THR A 175 -8.67 -12.02 -8.41
CA THR A 175 -10.08 -12.12 -8.79
C THR A 175 -10.77 -10.77 -8.63
N LEU A 176 -10.58 -10.12 -7.48
CA LEU A 176 -11.14 -8.80 -7.20
C LEU A 176 -10.71 -7.75 -8.26
N LEU A 177 -9.42 -7.73 -8.61
CA LEU A 177 -8.89 -6.84 -9.66
C LEU A 177 -9.41 -7.19 -11.06
N LYS A 178 -9.65 -8.48 -11.34
CA LYS A 178 -10.24 -8.94 -12.61
C LYS A 178 -11.70 -8.54 -12.73
N ASP A 179 -12.45 -8.60 -11.65
CA ASP A 179 -13.85 -8.15 -11.59
C ASP A 179 -13.94 -6.65 -11.85
N TYR A 180 -13.06 -5.86 -11.22
CA TYR A 180 -12.94 -4.43 -11.48
C TYR A 180 -12.58 -4.13 -12.94
N TYR A 181 -11.60 -4.83 -13.51
CA TYR A 181 -11.25 -4.70 -14.93
C TYR A 181 -12.43 -5.02 -15.86
N THR A 182 -13.21 -6.06 -15.53
CA THR A 182 -14.39 -6.44 -16.32
C THR A 182 -15.47 -5.35 -16.26
N SER A 183 -15.69 -4.77 -15.08
CA SER A 183 -16.59 -3.62 -14.90
C SER A 183 -16.14 -2.42 -15.73
N LEU A 184 -14.84 -2.09 -15.69
CA LEU A 184 -14.26 -0.99 -16.45
C LEU A 184 -14.42 -1.21 -17.97
N CYS A 185 -14.16 -2.42 -18.47
CA CYS A 185 -14.37 -2.73 -19.88
C CYS A 185 -15.83 -2.56 -20.29
N LYS A 186 -16.80 -2.96 -19.46
CA LYS A 186 -18.22 -2.74 -19.74
C LYS A 186 -18.54 -1.25 -19.79
N HIS A 187 -17.98 -0.45 -18.91
CA HIS A 187 -18.16 1.01 -18.93
C HIS A 187 -17.57 1.64 -20.19
N LEU A 188 -16.35 1.26 -20.60
CA LEU A 188 -15.70 1.78 -21.80
C LEU A 188 -16.40 1.38 -23.11
N LEU A 189 -17.06 0.22 -23.14
CA LEU A 189 -17.77 -0.28 -24.33
C LEU A 189 -19.23 0.19 -24.40
N LYS A 190 -19.78 0.75 -23.31
CA LYS A 190 -21.05 1.47 -23.35
C LYS A 190 -20.78 2.82 -24.01
N VAL A 191 -20.94 2.86 -25.33
CA VAL A 191 -21.23 4.09 -26.10
C VAL A 191 -22.70 4.41 -25.94
#